data_AF-A0A519X1V8-F1
#
_entry.id   AF-A0A519X1V8-F1
#
_cell.length_a   1.000
_cell.length_b   1.000
_cell.length_c   1.000
_cell.angle_alpha   90.00
_cell.angle_beta   90.00
_cell.angle_gamma   90.00
#
_symmetry.space_group_name_H-M   'P 1'
#
loop_
_entity.id
_entity.type
_entity.pdbx_description
1 polymer ?
#
loop_
_entity_poly.entity_id
_entity_poly.type
_entity_poly.pdbx_seq_one_letter_code
_entity_poly.pdbx_strand_id
1 'polypeptide(L)'
;MGLKAALSKPFAAFVLKGINKWKQNAVPAQQNVLAMLVKEAKSTAFGKDHSFSQINNYEDFKRLVPVRDYEDLRPYVDRVVAGEEDVL
;
A
#
# COMPACT_ATOMS: atom_id res chain seq x y z
N MET A 1 -28.64 -8.81 30.43
CA MET A 1 -27.60 -8.83 29.36
C MET A 1 -26.41 -9.59 29.90
N GLY A 2 -25.94 -10.66 29.23
CA GLY A 2 -24.82 -11.46 29.73
C GLY A 2 -23.48 -10.70 29.66
N LEU A 3 -22.53 -11.05 30.54
CA LEU A 3 -21.19 -10.43 30.59
C LEU A 3 -20.51 -10.30 29.21
N LYS A 4 -20.71 -11.28 28.32
CA LYS A 4 -20.17 -11.27 26.95
C LYS A 4 -20.65 -10.06 26.13
N ALA A 5 -21.91 -9.65 26.29
CA ALA A 5 -22.48 -8.49 25.61
C ALA A 5 -22.05 -7.16 26.25
N ALA A 6 -21.70 -7.17 27.53
CA ALA A 6 -21.19 -5.99 28.23
C ALA A 6 -19.74 -5.66 27.83
N LEU A 7 -18.92 -6.68 27.55
CA LEU A 7 -17.53 -6.51 27.09
C LEU A 7 -17.42 -6.27 25.58
N SER A 8 -18.36 -6.76 24.77
CA SER A 8 -18.32 -6.58 23.31
C SER A 8 -18.64 -5.17 22.85
N LYS A 9 -19.52 -4.44 23.55
CA LYS A 9 -19.87 -3.03 23.23
C LYS A 9 -18.70 -2.04 23.35
N PRO A 10 -17.93 -2.00 24.46
CA PRO A 10 -16.78 -1.08 24.56
C PRO A 10 -15.68 -1.45 23.57
N PHE A 11 -15.45 -2.75 23.32
CA PHE A 11 -14.53 -3.19 22.28
C PHE A 11 -14.98 -2.73 20.88
N ALA A 12 -16.25 -2.91 20.54
CA ALA A 12 -16.80 -2.43 19.28
C ALA A 12 -16.68 -0.90 19.13
N ALA A 13 -16.94 -0.14 20.20
CA ALA A 13 -16.76 1.31 20.20
C ALA A 13 -15.29 1.72 19.97
N PHE A 14 -14.35 0.99 20.57
CA PHE A 14 -12.92 1.19 20.33
C PHE A 14 -12.53 0.93 18.86
N VAL A 15 -12.99 -0.18 18.29
CA VAL A 15 -12.76 -0.51 16.86
C VAL A 15 -13.38 0.55 15.95
N LEU A 16 -14.63 0.94 16.20
CA LEU A 16 -15.32 2.00 15.44
C LEU A 16 -14.59 3.34 15.51
N LYS A 17 -13.98 3.69 16.65
CA LYS A 17 -13.17 4.90 16.79
C LYS A 17 -11.95 4.85 15.84
N GLY A 18 -11.30 3.70 15.73
CA GLY A 18 -10.20 3.48 14.78
C GLY A 18 -10.65 3.62 13.32
N ILE A 19 -11.73 2.95 12.95
CA ILE A 19 -12.31 3.02 11.60
C ILE A 19 -12.70 4.46 11.24
N ASN A 20 -13.39 5.16 12.14
CA ASN A 20 -13.80 6.54 11.90
C ASN A 20 -12.61 7.48 11.76
N LYS A 21 -11.54 7.27 12.55
CA LYS A 21 -10.30 8.05 12.42
C LYS A 21 -9.68 7.88 11.04
N TRP A 22 -9.57 6.64 10.54
CA TRP A 22 -9.02 6.38 9.20
C TRP A 22 -9.93 6.95 8.10
N LYS A 23 -11.24 6.73 8.22
CA LYS A 23 -12.25 7.25 7.28
C LYS A 23 -12.22 8.78 7.16
N GLN A 24 -12.12 9.48 8.29
CA GLN A 24 -12.07 10.95 8.31
C GLN A 24 -10.75 11.52 7.77
N ASN A 25 -9.68 10.73 7.75
CA ASN A 25 -8.34 11.12 7.29
C ASN A 25 -7.89 10.30 6.08
N ALA A 26 -8.83 9.85 5.24
CA ALA A 26 -8.57 8.88 4.17
C ALA A 26 -7.51 9.37 3.18
N VAL A 27 -7.55 10.64 2.78
CA VAL A 27 -6.60 11.21 1.81
C VAL A 27 -5.16 11.24 2.38
N PRO A 28 -4.90 11.84 3.56
CA PRO A 28 -3.58 11.73 4.18
C PRO A 28 -3.13 10.29 4.43
N ALA A 29 -4.07 9.39 4.80
CA ALA A 29 -3.75 7.99 5.02
C ALA A 29 -3.28 7.30 3.73
N GLN A 30 -3.95 7.54 2.59
CA GLN A 30 -3.52 7.02 1.29
C GLN A 30 -2.17 7.59 0.86
N GLN A 31 -1.93 8.88 1.06
CA GLN A 31 -0.64 9.51 0.75
C GLN A 31 0.50 8.90 1.55
N ASN A 32 0.28 8.64 2.85
CA ASN A 32 1.28 8.00 3.71
C ASN A 32 1.55 6.56 3.27
N VAL A 33 0.51 5.79 2.92
CA VAL A 33 0.66 4.42 2.40
C VAL A 33 1.44 4.43 1.10
N LEU A 34 1.11 5.31 0.16
CA LEU A 34 1.84 5.45 -1.10
C LEU A 34 3.32 5.78 -0.87
N ALA A 35 3.61 6.77 -0.03
CA ALA A 35 4.98 7.17 0.28
C ALA A 35 5.79 6.04 0.94
N MET A 36 5.15 5.26 1.82
CA MET A 36 5.76 4.08 2.43
C MET A 36 6.11 3.02 1.38
N LEU A 37 5.14 2.64 0.53
CA LEU A 37 5.32 1.61 -0.50
C LEU A 37 6.40 2.01 -1.51
N VAL A 38 6.39 3.26 -2.00
CA VAL A 38 7.40 3.76 -2.93
C VAL A 38 8.80 3.77 -2.29
N LYS A 39 8.89 4.13 -1.02
CA LYS A 39 10.17 4.15 -0.29
C LYS A 39 10.72 2.73 -0.10
N GLU A 40 9.87 1.78 0.28
CA GLU A 40 10.24 0.39 0.54
C GLU A 40 10.68 -0.31 -0.75
N ALA A 41 9.90 -0.16 -1.83
CA ALA A 41 10.18 -0.78 -3.12
C ALA A 41 11.26 -0.03 -3.95
N LYS A 42 11.87 1.04 -3.42
CA LYS A 42 12.81 1.89 -4.19
C LYS A 42 13.98 1.11 -4.79
N SER A 43 14.42 0.04 -4.11
CA SER A 43 15.56 -0.78 -4.53
C SER A 43 15.16 -1.99 -5.39
N THR A 44 13.87 -2.25 -5.57
CA THR A 44 13.40 -3.40 -6.35
C THR A 44 13.65 -3.17 -7.83
N ALA A 45 13.66 -4.23 -8.63
CA ALA A 45 13.79 -4.10 -10.08
C ALA A 45 12.69 -3.19 -10.64
N PHE A 46 11.45 -3.38 -10.21
CA PHE A 46 10.32 -2.53 -10.57
C PHE A 46 10.52 -1.08 -10.12
N GLY A 47 10.98 -0.86 -8.89
CA GLY A 47 11.26 0.48 -8.37
C GLY A 47 12.35 1.22 -9.17
N LYS A 48 13.39 0.51 -9.61
CA LYS A 48 14.44 1.06 -10.48
C LYS A 48 13.90 1.40 -11.87
N ASP A 49 13.16 0.47 -12.48
CA ASP A 49 12.60 0.63 -13.84
C ASP A 49 11.60 1.79 -13.93
N HIS A 50 10.91 2.10 -12.82
CA HIS A 50 9.96 3.23 -12.72
C HIS A 50 10.53 4.44 -11.96
N SER A 51 11.85 4.49 -11.74
CA SER A 51 12.52 5.64 -11.12
C SER A 51 11.91 6.08 -9.77
N PHE A 52 11.61 5.15 -8.88
CA PHE A 52 11.02 5.43 -7.56
C PHE A 52 11.88 6.38 -6.71
N SER A 53 13.19 6.47 -7.00
CA SER A 53 14.09 7.45 -6.40
C SER A 53 13.72 8.91 -6.68
N GLN A 54 12.95 9.18 -7.74
CA GLN A 54 12.53 10.51 -8.19
C GLN A 54 11.09 10.86 -7.80
N ILE A 55 10.34 9.92 -7.19
CA ILE A 55 8.95 10.13 -6.80
C ILE A 55 8.90 10.87 -5.47
N ASN A 56 8.45 12.13 -5.49
CA ASN A 56 8.31 12.96 -4.28
C ASN A 56 6.85 13.24 -3.92
N ASN A 57 5.94 13.04 -4.87
CA ASN A 57 4.51 13.30 -4.70
C ASN A 57 3.70 12.37 -5.61
N TYR A 58 2.37 12.44 -5.48
CA TYR A 58 1.45 11.62 -6.27
C TYR A 58 1.52 11.87 -7.77
N GLU A 59 1.76 13.11 -8.23
CA GLU A 59 1.85 13.41 -9.65
C GLU A 59 3.11 12.80 -10.28
N ASP A 60 4.23 12.77 -9.55
CA ASP A 60 5.43 12.04 -9.98
C ASP A 60 5.14 10.54 -10.12
N PHE A 61 4.48 9.95 -9.12
CA PHE A 61 4.10 8.53 -9.14
C PHE A 61 3.22 8.22 -10.35
N LYS A 62 2.15 8.99 -10.55
CA LYS A 62 1.21 8.82 -11.65
C LYS A 62 1.88 8.94 -13.03
N ARG A 63 2.86 9.82 -13.16
CA ARG A 63 3.63 10.00 -14.41
C ARG A 63 4.61 8.86 -14.66
N LEU A 64 5.25 8.35 -13.61
CA LEU A 64 6.31 7.35 -13.72
C LEU A 64 5.79 5.91 -13.69
N VAL A 65 4.60 5.66 -13.14
CA VAL A 65 4.02 4.33 -12.98
C VAL A 65 2.69 4.25 -13.75
N PRO A 66 2.71 3.79 -15.02
CA PRO A 66 1.49 3.65 -15.79
C PRO A 66 0.62 2.50 -15.25
N VAL A 67 -0.69 2.62 -15.41
CA VAL A 67 -1.62 1.52 -15.15
C VAL A 67 -1.37 0.41 -16.16
N ARG A 68 -1.28 -0.82 -15.69
CA ARG A 68 -0.91 -2.02 -16.46
C ARG A 68 -1.85 -3.16 -16.15
N ASP A 69 -1.96 -4.10 -17.10
CA ASP A 69 -2.61 -5.37 -16.85
C ASP A 69 -1.61 -6.42 -16.35
N TYR A 70 -2.06 -7.67 -16.23
CA TYR A 70 -1.24 -8.76 -15.77
C TYR A 70 -0.12 -9.12 -16.74
N GLU A 71 -0.37 -9.07 -18.05
CA GLU A 71 0.62 -9.48 -19.07
C GLU A 71 1.81 -8.50 -19.08
N ASP A 72 1.55 -7.21 -18.88
CA ASP A 72 2.59 -6.19 -18.71
C ASP A 72 3.42 -6.37 -17.43
N LEU A 73 2.88 -7.02 -16.40
CA LEU A 73 3.56 -7.30 -15.12
C LEU A 73 4.20 -8.69 -15.09
N ARG A 74 3.77 -9.59 -15.97
CA ARG A 74 4.21 -10.98 -16.03
C ARG A 74 5.74 -11.16 -16.04
N PRO A 75 6.53 -10.34 -16.75
CA PRO A 75 7.99 -10.45 -16.70
C PRO A 75 8.60 -10.32 -15.29
N TYR A 76 8.00 -9.51 -14.41
CA TYR A 76 8.42 -9.40 -13.02
C TYR A 76 7.93 -10.59 -12.20
N VAL A 77 6.70 -11.03 -12.42
CA VAL A 77 6.11 -12.17 -11.71
C VAL A 77 6.90 -13.45 -12.00
N ASP A 78 7.28 -13.70 -13.25
CA ASP A 78 8.05 -14.89 -13.65
C ASP A 78 9.43 -14.91 -12.95
N ARG A 79 10.07 -13.74 -12.76
CA ARG A 79 11.32 -13.62 -12.00
C ARG A 79 11.15 -13.95 -10.52
N VAL A 80 10.06 -13.46 -9.90
CA VAL A 80 9.70 -13.82 -8.51
C VAL A 80 9.47 -15.33 -8.38
N VAL A 81 8.75 -15.94 -9.34
CA VAL A 81 8.49 -17.39 -9.37
C VAL A 81 9.79 -18.19 -9.51
N ALA A 82 10.76 -17.67 -10.26
CA ALA A 82 12.09 -18.26 -10.39
C ALA A 82 12.96 -18.11 -9.11
N GLY A 83 12.47 -17.42 -8.09
CA GLY A 83 13.15 -17.22 -6.81
C GLY A 83 14.09 -16.01 -6.78
N GLU A 84 13.98 -15.09 -7.74
CA GLU A 84 14.74 -13.84 -7.70
C GLU A 84 14.17 -12.91 -6.61
N GLU A 85 15.05 -12.40 -5.75
CA GLU A 85 14.71 -11.45 -4.69
C GLU A 85 14.67 -10.01 -5.22
N ASP A 86 14.00 -9.12 -4.48
CA ASP A 86 13.92 -7.68 -4.77
C ASP A 86 13.42 -7.33 -6.19
N VAL A 87 12.43 -8.07 -6.71
CA VAL A 87 11.88 -7.81 -8.04
C VAL A 87 10.74 -6.77 -8.03
N LEU A 88 9.78 -6.90 -7.12
CA LEU A 88 8.60 -6.02 -6.97
C LEU A 88 8.65 -5.27 -5.65
#